data_AF-A0A8T7H0X1-F1
#
_entry.id   AF-A0A8T7H0X1-F1
#
_cell.length_a   1.000
_cell.length_b   1.000
_cell.length_c   1.000
_cell.angle_alpha   90.00
_cell.angle_beta   90.00
_cell.angle_gamma   90.00
#
_symmetry.space_group_name_H-M   'P 1'
#
loop_
_entity.id
_entity.type
_entity.pdbx_description
1 polymer ?
#
loop_
_entity_poly.entity_id
_entity_poly.type
_entity_poly.pdbx_seq_one_letter_code
_entity_poly.pdbx_strand_id
1 'polypeptide(L)'
;MSSSYEALIRDLEKLVHRHIRLVDATRRAAVKARRTGDTVVLDERARKLIELRASLERLLSALDSLGSSSGLATLDADSRERLELLLFFLSEVGLSEERALWRYVAKHRESLRGSVAAEAAEAMAKRSAELRTVSLALLEKVKSLERTA
;
A
#
# COMPACT_ATOMS: atom_id res chain seq x y z
N MET A 1 -6.74 -23.77 15.58
CA MET A 1 -6.99 -23.24 14.22
C MET A 1 -6.38 -21.84 13.99
N SER A 2 -5.38 -21.37 14.76
CA SER A 2 -4.83 -20.00 14.64
C SER A 2 -3.79 -19.77 13.52
N SER A 3 -3.30 -20.82 12.84
CA SER A 3 -2.11 -20.71 11.98
C SER A 3 -2.28 -19.90 10.69
N SER A 4 -3.51 -19.73 10.18
CA SER A 4 -3.75 -19.04 8.91
C SER A 4 -3.75 -17.51 9.05
N TYR A 5 -4.33 -16.97 10.12
CA TYR A 5 -4.41 -15.52 10.32
C TYR A 5 -3.07 -14.90 10.73
N GLU A 6 -2.35 -15.53 11.66
CA GLU A 6 -1.03 -15.07 12.05
C GLU A 6 -0.05 -15.09 10.87
N ALA A 7 -0.19 -16.04 9.94
CA ALA A 7 0.59 -16.06 8.71
C ALA A 7 0.27 -14.83 7.83
N LEU A 8 -1.02 -14.52 7.62
CA LEU A 8 -1.44 -13.35 6.85
C LEU A 8 -1.01 -12.03 7.49
N ILE A 9 -1.09 -11.89 8.81
CA ILE A 9 -0.63 -10.69 9.54
C ILE A 9 0.89 -10.53 9.39
N ARG A 10 1.66 -11.62 9.54
CA ARG A 10 3.12 -11.59 9.32
C ARG A 10 3.48 -11.24 7.89
N ASP A 11 2.73 -11.74 6.91
CA ASP A 11 2.96 -11.40 5.51
C ASP A 11 2.58 -9.95 5.21
N LEU A 12 1.53 -9.42 5.86
CA LEU A 12 1.15 -8.02 5.76
C LEU A 12 2.24 -7.12 6.31
N GLU A 13 2.76 -7.42 7.49
CA GLU A 13 3.87 -6.67 8.09
C GLU A 13 5.09 -6.62 7.17
N LYS A 14 5.51 -7.77 6.63
CA LYS A 14 6.64 -7.84 5.69
C LYS A 14 6.37 -6.99 4.45
N LEU A 15 5.15 -7.04 3.90
CA LEU A 15 4.78 -6.25 2.74
C LEU A 15 4.73 -4.75 3.05
N VAL A 16 4.17 -4.34 4.18
CA VAL A 16 4.13 -2.94 4.63
C VAL A 16 5.55 -2.39 4.78
N HIS A 17 6.45 -3.12 5.45
CA HIS A 17 7.85 -2.71 5.58
C HIS A 17 8.56 -2.57 4.23
N ARG A 18 8.35 -3.51 3.31
CA ARG A 18 8.93 -3.44 1.96
C ARG A 18 8.33 -2.28 1.15
N HIS A 19 7.02 -2.03 1.29
CA HIS A 19 6.31 -0.94 0.64
C HIS A 19 6.92 0.41 1.01
N ILE A 20 7.04 0.70 2.31
CA ILE A 20 7.57 1.97 2.82
C ILE A 20 8.98 2.22 2.31
N ARG A 21 9.87 1.22 2.45
CA ARG A 21 11.25 1.32 1.97
C ARG A 21 11.31 1.59 0.47
N LEU A 22 10.40 0.99 -0.30
CA LEU A 22 10.37 1.15 -1.74
C LEU A 22 9.76 2.50 -2.16
N VAL A 23 8.73 3.00 -1.49
CA VAL A 23 8.19 4.36 -1.69
C VAL A 23 9.28 5.39 -1.47
N ASP A 24 10.01 5.29 -0.35
CA ASP A 24 11.10 6.19 -0.01
C ASP A 24 12.28 6.12 -1.02
N ALA A 25 12.67 4.90 -1.42
CA ALA A 25 13.68 4.72 -2.46
C ALA A 25 13.24 5.29 -3.81
N THR A 26 11.96 5.13 -4.18
CA THR A 26 11.40 5.66 -5.42
C THR A 26 11.32 7.18 -5.39
N ARG A 27 10.96 7.77 -4.24
CA ARG A 27 11.00 9.22 -4.02
C ARG A 27 12.39 9.79 -4.25
N ARG A 28 13.43 9.19 -3.64
CA ARG A 28 14.83 9.60 -3.89
C ARG A 28 15.21 9.49 -5.36
N ALA A 29 14.82 8.41 -6.03
CA ALA A 29 15.05 8.24 -7.46
C ALA A 29 14.34 9.31 -8.30
N ALA A 30 13.10 9.68 -7.95
CA ALA A 30 12.33 10.71 -8.65
C ALA A 30 12.95 12.12 -8.48
N VAL A 31 13.48 12.42 -7.30
CA VAL A 31 14.24 13.68 -7.08
C VAL A 31 15.52 13.70 -7.91
N LYS A 32 16.26 12.58 -7.95
CA LYS A 32 17.48 12.47 -8.77
C LYS A 32 17.16 12.62 -10.26
N ALA A 33 16.16 11.89 -10.76
CA ALA A 33 15.71 11.96 -12.15
C ALA A 33 15.36 13.37 -12.58
N ARG A 34 14.72 14.15 -11.71
CA ARG A 34 14.42 15.55 -12.00
C ARG A 34 15.66 16.43 -12.15
N ARG A 35 16.72 16.15 -11.38
CA ARG A 35 17.97 16.92 -11.42
C ARG A 35 18.84 16.54 -12.61
N THR A 36 18.88 15.25 -12.98
CA THR A 36 19.84 14.72 -13.96
C THR A 36 19.21 14.29 -15.28
N GLY A 37 17.89 14.24 -15.40
CA GLY A 37 17.15 13.69 -16.54
C GLY A 37 17.17 12.15 -16.63
N ASP A 38 18.02 11.47 -15.84
CA ASP A 38 18.13 10.02 -15.85
C ASP A 38 16.95 9.37 -15.11
N THR A 39 16.15 8.64 -15.87
CA THR A 39 14.89 8.05 -15.45
C THR A 39 14.98 6.53 -15.31
N VAL A 40 16.10 5.89 -15.64
CA VAL A 40 16.22 4.41 -15.65
C VAL A 40 15.95 3.84 -14.25
N VAL A 41 16.59 4.39 -13.23
CA VAL A 41 16.42 3.93 -11.84
C VAL A 41 15.00 4.23 -11.33
N LEU A 42 14.42 5.37 -11.70
CA LEU A 42 13.04 5.71 -11.33
C LEU A 42 12.07 4.69 -11.94
N ASP A 43 12.23 4.37 -13.23
CA ASP A 43 11.37 3.45 -13.97
C ASP A 43 11.42 2.04 -13.38
N GLU A 44 12.62 1.55 -13.01
CA GLU A 44 12.78 0.26 -12.35
C GLU A 44 12.08 0.21 -10.98
N ARG A 45 12.24 1.27 -10.18
CA ARG A 45 11.65 1.35 -8.84
C ARG A 45 10.12 1.48 -8.91
N ALA A 46 9.62 2.27 -9.85
CA ALA A 46 8.21 2.39 -10.17
C ALA A 46 7.59 1.03 -10.52
N ARG A 47 8.25 0.22 -11.37
CA ARG A 47 7.80 -1.13 -11.70
C ARG A 47 7.70 -2.03 -10.46
N LYS A 48 8.76 -2.06 -9.63
CA LYS A 48 8.76 -2.83 -8.37
C LYS A 48 7.63 -2.40 -7.43
N LEU A 49 7.30 -1.10 -7.40
CA LEU A 49 6.24 -0.59 -6.55
C LEU A 49 4.86 -1.04 -7.03
N ILE A 50 4.64 -1.09 -8.34
CA ILE A 50 3.42 -1.65 -8.96
C ILE A 50 3.25 -3.14 -8.61
N GLU A 51 4.32 -3.93 -8.73
CA GLU A 51 4.30 -5.36 -8.38
C GLU A 51 4.00 -5.60 -6.90
N LEU A 52 4.62 -4.79 -6.03
CA LEU A 52 4.42 -4.88 -4.59
C LEU A 52 2.98 -4.48 -4.20
N ARG A 53 2.43 -3.48 -4.87
CA ARG A 53 1.03 -3.07 -4.70
C ARG A 53 0.04 -4.17 -5.08
N ALA A 54 0.26 -4.89 -6.18
CA ALA A 54 -0.58 -6.04 -6.54
C ALA A 54 -0.53 -7.16 -5.48
N SER A 55 0.58 -7.29 -4.75
CA SER A 55 0.68 -8.22 -3.62
C SER A 55 -0.08 -7.71 -2.39
N LEU A 56 -0.02 -6.41 -2.10
CA LEU A 56 -0.83 -5.78 -1.05
C LEU A 56 -2.33 -5.89 -1.33
N GLU A 57 -2.77 -5.62 -2.57
CA GLU A 57 -4.17 -5.77 -3.00
C GLU A 57 -4.68 -7.18 -2.72
N ARG A 58 -3.95 -8.21 -3.17
CA ARG A 58 -4.32 -9.61 -2.94
C ARG A 58 -4.41 -9.95 -1.46
N LEU A 59 -3.46 -9.48 -0.65
CA LEU A 59 -3.43 -9.78 0.78
C LEU A 59 -4.56 -9.08 1.54
N LEU A 60 -4.85 -7.81 1.21
CA LEU A 60 -5.96 -7.08 1.79
C LEU A 60 -7.31 -7.71 1.41
N SER A 61 -7.48 -8.15 0.15
CA SER A 61 -8.68 -8.90 -0.25
C SER A 61 -8.82 -10.24 0.47
N ALA A 62 -7.71 -10.95 0.72
CA ALA A 62 -7.74 -12.19 1.50
C ALA A 62 -8.16 -11.92 2.95
N LEU A 63 -7.62 -10.89 3.59
CA LEU A 63 -8.01 -10.46 4.93
C LEU A 63 -9.49 -10.02 5.00
N ASP A 64 -9.99 -9.30 3.99
CA ASP A 64 -11.39 -8.85 3.94
C ASP A 64 -12.38 -9.99 3.71
N SER A 65 -12.03 -10.95 2.86
CA SER A 65 -12.83 -12.17 2.62
C SER A 65 -12.96 -13.00 3.91
N LEU A 66 -11.87 -13.04 4.67
CA LEU A 66 -11.83 -13.69 5.98
C LEU A 66 -12.59 -12.92 7.06
N GLY A 67 -12.70 -11.59 6.95
CA GLY A 67 -13.51 -10.76 7.85
C GLY A 67 -15.02 -10.86 7.66
N SER A 68 -15.46 -11.38 6.51
CA SER A 68 -16.88 -11.67 6.24
C SER A 68 -17.31 -13.03 6.82
N SER A 69 -16.35 -13.88 7.15
CA SER A 69 -16.54 -15.08 7.95
C SER A 69 -16.14 -14.76 9.39
N SER A 70 -16.69 -15.45 10.39
CA SER A 70 -16.48 -15.21 11.82
C SER A 70 -15.02 -15.20 12.32
N GLY A 71 -14.02 -15.35 11.44
CA GLY A 71 -12.64 -15.56 11.84
C GLY A 71 -11.87 -14.31 12.28
N LEU A 72 -12.22 -13.08 11.85
CA LEU A 72 -11.62 -11.88 12.47
C LEU A 72 -12.03 -11.73 13.95
N ALA A 73 -13.24 -12.17 14.33
CA ALA A 73 -13.68 -12.16 15.73
C ALA A 73 -12.92 -13.17 16.59
N THR A 74 -12.30 -14.19 15.98
CA THR A 74 -11.50 -15.21 16.68
C THR A 74 -10.03 -14.83 16.89
N LEU A 75 -9.60 -13.66 16.40
CA LEU A 75 -8.27 -13.13 16.68
C LEU A 75 -8.15 -12.78 18.18
N ASP A 76 -7.04 -13.19 18.78
CA ASP A 76 -6.61 -12.68 20.08
C ASP A 76 -6.32 -11.17 20.02
N ALA A 77 -6.28 -10.54 21.20
CA ALA A 77 -6.13 -9.10 21.34
C ALA A 77 -4.82 -8.59 20.68
N ASP A 78 -3.70 -9.27 20.92
CA ASP A 78 -2.39 -8.88 20.38
C ASP A 78 -2.36 -8.91 18.84
N SER A 79 -2.91 -9.98 18.24
CA SER A 79 -3.02 -10.13 16.79
C SER A 79 -3.93 -9.07 16.17
N ARG A 80 -5.01 -8.70 16.88
CA ARG A 80 -5.93 -7.66 16.45
C ARG A 80 -5.27 -6.28 16.48
N GLU A 81 -4.68 -5.89 17.61
CA GLU A 81 -3.96 -4.62 17.75
C GLU A 81 -2.85 -4.49 16.70
N ARG A 82 -2.09 -5.55 16.47
CA ARG A 82 -1.06 -5.57 15.43
C ARG A 82 -1.64 -5.36 14.04
N LEU A 83 -2.75 -6.02 13.71
CA LEU A 83 -3.43 -5.82 12.43
C LEU A 83 -3.95 -4.39 12.28
N GLU A 84 -4.53 -3.82 13.33
CA GLU A 84 -4.98 -2.43 13.33
C GLU A 84 -3.84 -1.45 13.06
N LEU A 85 -2.71 -1.60 13.78
CA LEU A 85 -1.53 -0.77 13.59
C LEU A 85 -0.99 -0.86 12.16
N LEU A 86 -0.93 -2.08 11.61
CA LEU A 86 -0.48 -2.30 10.22
C LEU A 86 -1.41 -1.63 9.20
N LEU A 87 -2.73 -1.77 9.37
CA LEU A 87 -3.71 -1.16 8.47
C LEU A 87 -3.75 0.36 8.59
N PHE A 88 -3.65 0.89 9.80
CA PHE A 88 -3.52 2.33 10.06
C PHE A 88 -2.27 2.88 9.37
N PHE A 89 -1.11 2.28 9.62
CA PHE A 89 0.14 2.74 9.05
C PHE A 89 0.12 2.66 7.52
N LEU A 90 -0.35 1.54 6.95
CA LEU A 90 -0.46 1.37 5.52
C LEU A 90 -1.36 2.43 4.88
N SER A 91 -2.53 2.69 5.47
CA SER A 91 -3.52 3.62 4.90
C SER A 91 -3.16 5.09 5.07
N GLU A 92 -2.73 5.50 6.27
CA GLU A 92 -2.47 6.91 6.59
C GLU A 92 -1.09 7.36 6.14
N VAL A 93 -0.08 6.48 6.21
CA VAL A 93 1.30 6.81 5.86
C VAL A 93 1.65 6.24 4.49
N GLY A 94 1.68 4.91 4.36
CA GLY A 94 2.22 4.24 3.17
C GLY A 94 1.54 4.66 1.86
N LEU A 95 0.22 4.42 1.75
CA LEU A 95 -0.56 4.67 0.53
C LEU A 95 -0.78 6.16 0.26
N SER A 96 -0.81 6.99 1.31
CA SER A 96 -0.85 8.45 1.19
C SER A 96 0.44 8.98 0.56
N GLU A 97 1.58 8.53 1.07
CA GLU A 97 2.90 8.87 0.52
C GLU A 97 3.10 8.35 -0.90
N GLU A 98 2.64 7.12 -1.19
CA GLU A 98 2.68 6.54 -2.52
C GLU A 98 1.87 7.39 -3.53
N ARG A 99 0.65 7.81 -3.17
CA ARG A 99 -0.17 8.67 -4.02
C ARG A 99 0.52 10.00 -4.32
N ALA A 100 1.11 10.63 -3.31
CA ALA A 100 1.84 11.88 -3.49
C ALA A 100 3.05 11.70 -4.42
N LEU A 101 3.77 10.59 -4.27
CA LEU A 101 4.87 10.20 -5.16
C LEU A 101 4.39 10.02 -6.61
N TRP A 102 3.30 9.31 -6.85
CA TRP A 102 2.80 9.08 -8.21
C TRP A 102 2.37 10.37 -8.90
N ARG A 103 1.72 11.29 -8.18
CA ARG A 103 1.39 12.64 -8.72
C ARG A 103 2.64 13.44 -9.06
N TYR A 104 3.67 13.36 -8.22
CA TYR A 104 4.95 14.00 -8.50
C TYR A 104 5.60 13.40 -9.75
N VAL A 105 5.60 12.07 -9.89
CA VAL A 105 6.12 11.37 -11.07
C VAL A 105 5.32 11.72 -12.33
N ALA A 106 3.99 11.81 -12.25
CA ALA A 106 3.13 12.18 -13.37
C ALA A 106 3.49 13.56 -13.92
N LYS A 107 3.52 14.58 -13.04
CA LYS A 107 3.92 15.95 -13.40
C LYS A 107 5.33 16.01 -14.01
N HIS A 108 6.26 15.21 -13.48
CA HIS A 108 7.61 15.17 -14.02
C HIS A 108 7.67 14.50 -15.39
N ARG A 109 6.96 13.39 -15.59
CA ARG A 109 6.94 12.66 -16.87
C ARG A 109 6.24 13.43 -17.97
N GLU A 110 5.20 14.19 -17.65
CA GLU A 110 4.54 15.09 -18.59
C GLU A 110 5.56 16.06 -19.22
N SER A 111 6.47 16.61 -18.40
CA SER A 111 7.51 17.53 -18.86
C SER A 111 8.63 16.89 -19.71
N LEU A 112 8.83 15.57 -19.63
CA LEU A 112 9.97 14.88 -20.25
C LEU A 112 9.62 13.89 -21.36
N ARG A 113 8.46 13.23 -21.28
CA ARG A 113 8.13 12.04 -22.08
C ARG A 113 6.71 12.07 -22.69
N GLY A 114 5.97 13.18 -22.54
CA GLY A 114 4.62 13.33 -23.08
C GLY A 114 3.51 12.74 -22.21
N SER A 115 2.25 12.83 -22.68
CA SER A 115 1.05 12.62 -21.85
C SER A 115 0.87 11.17 -21.37
N VAL A 116 1.15 10.17 -22.22
CA VAL A 116 0.87 8.75 -21.91
C VAL A 116 1.59 8.28 -20.64
N ALA A 117 2.86 8.66 -20.48
CA ALA A 117 3.65 8.27 -19.32
C ALA A 117 3.22 8.99 -18.04
N ALA A 118 2.62 10.18 -18.16
CA ALA A 118 2.02 10.93 -17.07
C ALA A 118 0.64 10.36 -16.69
N GLU A 119 -0.19 10.03 -17.67
CA GLU A 119 -1.50 9.39 -17.49
C GLU A 119 -1.36 8.05 -16.74
N ALA A 120 -0.38 7.23 -17.09
CA ALA A 120 -0.10 5.99 -16.38
C ALA A 120 0.25 6.21 -14.90
N ALA A 121 1.01 7.27 -14.58
CA ALA A 121 1.36 7.61 -13.21
C ALA A 121 0.15 8.18 -12.45
N GLU A 122 -0.70 9.00 -13.08
CA GLU A 122 -1.94 9.49 -12.46
C GLU A 122 -2.93 8.35 -12.20
N ALA A 123 -3.03 7.39 -13.13
CA ALA A 123 -3.81 6.16 -12.91
C ALA A 123 -3.31 5.40 -11.67
N MET A 124 -1.99 5.31 -11.47
CA MET A 124 -1.44 4.71 -10.25
C MET A 124 -1.78 5.52 -9.00
N ALA A 125 -1.73 6.86 -9.05
CA ALA A 125 -2.15 7.70 -7.93
C ALA A 125 -3.61 7.48 -7.53
N LYS A 126 -4.51 7.35 -8.52
CA LYS A 126 -5.93 7.02 -8.29
C LYS A 126 -6.06 5.65 -7.63
N ARG A 127 -5.37 4.64 -8.16
CA ARG A 127 -5.40 3.28 -7.62
C ARG A 127 -4.83 3.23 -6.18
N SER A 128 -3.79 4.00 -5.84
CA SER A 128 -3.32 4.11 -4.44
C SER A 128 -4.40 4.69 -3.52
N ALA A 129 -5.21 5.64 -3.99
CA ALA A 129 -6.33 6.17 -3.22
C ALA A 129 -7.45 5.12 -3.02
N GLU A 130 -7.76 4.34 -4.04
CA GLU A 130 -8.73 3.23 -3.95
C GLU A 130 -8.28 2.18 -2.93
N LEU A 131 -7.01 1.78 -2.98
CA LEU A 131 -6.45 0.82 -2.03
C LEU A 131 -6.45 1.35 -0.59
N ARG A 132 -6.25 2.66 -0.42
CA ARG A 132 -6.37 3.32 0.89
C ARG A 132 -7.79 3.19 1.43
N THR A 133 -8.81 3.41 0.59
CA THR A 133 -10.21 3.22 0.99
C THR A 133 -10.48 1.80 1.47
N VAL A 134 -9.97 0.79 0.75
CA VAL A 134 -10.11 -0.63 1.15
C VAL A 134 -9.41 -0.89 2.49
N SER A 135 -8.18 -0.41 2.65
CA SER A 135 -7.42 -0.58 3.90
C SER A 135 -8.09 0.09 5.09
N LEU A 136 -8.70 1.26 4.91
CA LEU A 136 -9.46 1.96 5.95
C LEU A 136 -10.76 1.25 6.30
N ALA A 137 -11.50 0.75 5.30
CA ALA A 137 -12.71 -0.02 5.55
C ALA A 137 -12.40 -1.29 6.37
N LEU A 138 -11.28 -1.96 6.06
CA LEU A 138 -10.83 -3.11 6.85
C LEU A 138 -10.42 -2.71 8.27
N LEU A 139 -9.73 -1.58 8.45
CA LEU A 139 -9.37 -1.04 9.77
C LEU A 139 -10.62 -0.79 10.64
N GLU A 140 -11.63 -0.12 10.09
CA GLU A 140 -12.88 0.15 10.81
C GLU A 140 -13.63 -1.13 11.16
N LYS A 141 -13.59 -2.15 10.29
CA LYS A 141 -14.12 -3.49 10.62
C LYS A 141 -13.40 -4.09 11.83
N VAL A 142 -12.07 -4.07 11.84
CA VAL A 142 -11.27 -4.63 12.95
C VAL A 142 -11.59 -3.90 14.27
N LYS A 143 -11.61 -2.55 14.26
CA LYS A 143 -11.96 -1.73 15.43
C LYS A 143 -13.38 -1.98 15.95
N SER A 144 -14.32 -2.23 15.05
CA SER A 144 -15.71 -2.48 15.46
C SER A 144 -15.86 -3.75 16.29
N LEU A 145 -14.99 -4.75 16.06
CA LEU A 145 -14.97 -6.01 16.81
C LEU A 145 -14.48 -5.83 18.26
N GLU A 146 -13.66 -4.82 18.54
CA GLU A 146 -13.25 -4.47 19.91
C GLU A 146 -14.40 -3.88 20.73
N ARG A 147 -15.35 -3.18 20.10
CA ARG A 147 -16.47 -2.54 20.79
C ARG A 147 -17.57 -3.53 21.19
N THR A 148 -17.56 -4.72 20.60
CA THR A 148 -18.56 -5.77 20.81
C THR A 148 -18.06 -6.95 21.64
N ALA A 149 -16.77 -6.97 22.01
CA ALA A 149 -16.14 -7.98 22.86
C ALA A 149 -16.08 -7.49 24.32
#